data_AF-A0A7V7XFJ5-F1
#
_entry.id   AF-A0A7V7XFJ5-F1
#
_cell.length_a   1.000
_cell.length_b   1.000
_cell.length_c   1.000
_cell.angle_alpha   90.00
_cell.angle_beta   90.00
_cell.angle_gamma   90.00
#
_symmetry.space_group_name_H-M   'P 1'
#
loop_
_entity.id
_entity.type
_entity.pdbx_description
1 polymer ?
#
loop_
_entity_poly.entity_id
_entity_poly.type
_entity_poly.pdbx_seq_one_letter_code
_entity_poly.pdbx_strand_id
1 'polypeptide(L)'
;MKVLLSLFLGLLLLTPLTTTAFQNYTCPELVEIALNAADEACFNVGTNKACYGHSFIDAQPRPDVETLEFAAPGDEADLLEISTMRLSAMDVGTGAWGVAFMNLLAYSDFKPEDVSILVFGNVEIQNLVEPTTTLEITLVESTDLLIAPAASSEVIETVEAGQIIEAKQRLEDTSWLRVEIQDSGIVGWIPAEAVNESSHLDELTIVDAWEPYYGPMQAFYFTSGTDDAVCPQAPESGLIIQTPEGVAEVNLVINGVNIQLSATAFVQAQPGGAMTVEVISGWAEVESNGLSQTVSSGQQVSIPISENLTPVGGVSAPQTLSVNTTTLPGWGSAQSGGSFSSPGNGNANANANAHANGNGNANANTNTNANGGGNSGGNSCCAGSNPGNGNGNGNANANGNGNGNANGGGNTSDPGNGNANGNANGGGGTSDPGNGNGNANGNANGGGGASDPGNGNGNANGNGNGNANGNGN
;
A
#
# COMPACT_ATOMS: atom_id res chain seq x y z
N MET A 1 41.39 -71.41 -32.17
CA MET A 1 41.14 -71.14 -30.74
C MET A 1 42.15 -70.10 -30.27
N LYS A 2 41.78 -68.81 -30.27
CA LYS A 2 42.28 -67.78 -29.33
C LYS A 2 41.67 -66.43 -29.71
N VAL A 3 40.85 -65.97 -28.78
CA VAL A 3 40.11 -64.72 -28.69
C VAL A 3 41.10 -63.55 -28.68
N LEU A 4 40.87 -62.53 -29.50
CA LEU A 4 41.52 -61.22 -29.36
C LEU A 4 40.40 -60.18 -29.22
N LEU A 5 40.18 -59.86 -27.95
CA LEU A 5 39.22 -58.95 -27.37
C LEU A 5 39.75 -57.51 -27.58
N SER A 6 39.22 -56.80 -28.58
CA SER A 6 39.51 -55.38 -28.75
C SER A 6 38.64 -54.56 -27.79
N LEU A 7 39.32 -53.98 -26.80
CA LEU A 7 38.86 -52.99 -25.83
C LEU A 7 38.09 -51.85 -26.54
N PHE A 8 36.76 -51.84 -26.43
CA PHE A 8 35.96 -50.62 -26.54
C PHE A 8 35.78 -50.08 -25.11
N LEU A 9 36.68 -49.19 -24.71
CA LEU A 9 36.61 -48.49 -23.43
C LEU A 9 35.45 -47.48 -23.49
N GLY A 10 34.26 -47.93 -23.11
CA GLY A 10 33.09 -47.09 -22.92
C GLY A 10 33.32 -46.12 -21.78
N LEU A 11 33.61 -44.86 -22.12
CA LEU A 11 33.61 -43.75 -21.18
C LEU A 11 32.14 -43.43 -20.85
N LEU A 12 31.61 -44.10 -19.83
CA LEU A 12 30.30 -43.85 -19.24
C LEU A 12 30.36 -42.49 -18.51
N LEU A 13 29.92 -41.43 -19.19
CA LEU A 13 29.69 -40.10 -18.60
C LEU A 13 28.62 -40.22 -17.51
N LEU A 14 29.07 -40.33 -16.26
CA LEU A 14 28.24 -40.30 -15.07
C LEU A 14 27.81 -38.85 -14.82
N THR A 15 26.71 -38.42 -15.45
CA THR A 15 26.09 -37.12 -15.16
C THR A 15 25.49 -37.16 -13.76
N PRO A 16 25.90 -36.29 -12.82
CA PRO A 16 25.25 -36.22 -11.51
C PRO A 16 23.78 -35.84 -11.71
N LEU A 17 22.86 -36.68 -11.26
CA LEU A 17 21.46 -36.28 -11.10
C LEU A 17 21.43 -35.18 -10.05
N THR A 18 21.31 -33.93 -10.51
CA THR A 18 20.98 -32.81 -9.63
C THR A 18 19.55 -33.01 -9.17
N THR A 19 19.36 -33.55 -7.97
CA THR A 19 18.07 -33.57 -7.29
C THR A 19 17.71 -32.13 -6.95
N THR A 20 16.76 -31.55 -7.69
CA THR A 20 16.12 -30.29 -7.29
C THR A 20 15.38 -30.54 -5.98
N ALA A 21 15.83 -29.93 -4.89
CA ALA A 21 15.06 -29.92 -3.66
C ALA A 21 13.79 -29.10 -3.92
N PHE A 22 12.61 -29.72 -3.78
CA PHE A 22 11.35 -28.98 -3.73
C PHE A 22 11.37 -28.13 -2.45
N GLN A 23 11.31 -26.81 -2.60
CA GLN A 23 11.07 -25.90 -1.48
C GLN A 23 9.60 -26.10 -1.09
N ASN A 24 9.35 -26.71 0.07
CA ASN A 24 8.00 -26.76 0.63
C ASN A 24 7.86 -25.50 1.50
N TYR A 25 6.98 -24.59 1.11
CA TYR A 25 6.66 -23.43 1.92
C TYR A 25 5.67 -23.85 3.01
N THR A 26 5.81 -23.31 4.22
CA THR A 26 4.68 -23.33 5.14
C THR A 26 3.66 -22.28 4.72
N CYS A 27 2.39 -22.50 5.00
CA CYS A 27 1.34 -21.55 4.61
C CYS A 27 1.57 -20.12 5.16
N PRO A 28 1.94 -19.93 6.45
CA PRO A 28 2.23 -18.59 6.95
C PRO A 28 3.43 -17.93 6.27
N GLU A 29 4.47 -18.71 5.95
CA GLU A 29 5.63 -18.19 5.20
C GLU A 29 5.23 -17.75 3.80
N LEU A 30 4.40 -18.51 3.08
CA LEU A 30 3.95 -18.13 1.74
C LEU A 30 3.12 -16.85 1.76
N VAL A 31 2.23 -16.71 2.74
CA VAL A 31 1.44 -15.47 2.94
C VAL A 31 2.37 -14.27 3.12
N GLU A 32 3.35 -14.37 4.02
CA GLU A 32 4.31 -13.29 4.29
C GLU A 32 5.17 -12.97 3.07
N ILE A 33 5.70 -13.98 2.38
CA ILE A 33 6.52 -13.81 1.18
C ILE A 33 5.74 -13.08 0.09
N ALA A 34 4.52 -13.52 -0.20
CA ALA A 34 3.73 -12.98 -1.30
C ALA A 34 3.30 -11.53 -1.05
N LEU A 35 2.84 -11.22 0.15
CA LEU A 35 2.39 -9.87 0.50
C LEU A 35 3.57 -8.89 0.58
N ASN A 36 4.71 -9.30 1.15
CA ASN A 36 5.90 -8.46 1.16
C ASN A 36 6.47 -8.25 -0.25
N ALA A 37 6.42 -9.27 -1.11
CA ALA A 37 6.83 -9.14 -2.50
C ALA A 37 5.92 -8.16 -3.26
N ALA A 38 4.60 -8.24 -3.07
CA ALA A 38 3.66 -7.31 -3.66
C ALA A 38 3.85 -5.88 -3.13
N ASP A 39 4.09 -5.71 -1.83
CA ASP A 39 4.34 -4.40 -1.21
C ASP A 39 5.62 -3.74 -1.76
N GLU A 40 6.71 -4.50 -1.88
CA GLU A 40 7.98 -4.00 -2.43
C GLU A 40 7.88 -3.70 -3.93
N ALA A 41 7.24 -4.60 -4.70
CA ALA A 41 7.16 -4.50 -6.15
C ALA A 41 6.14 -3.44 -6.60
N CYS A 42 5.04 -3.27 -5.88
CA CYS A 42 3.93 -2.40 -6.23
C CYS A 42 3.82 -1.15 -5.33
N PHE A 43 4.93 -0.71 -4.75
CA PHE A 43 4.94 0.46 -3.84
C PHE A 43 4.47 1.76 -4.53
N ASN A 44 4.81 1.96 -5.80
CA ASN A 44 4.54 3.20 -6.57
C ASN A 44 3.83 2.91 -7.90
N VAL A 45 2.67 2.28 -7.85
CA VAL A 45 1.89 2.02 -9.07
C VAL A 45 1.29 3.30 -9.61
N GLY A 46 1.49 3.55 -10.89
CA GLY A 46 0.90 4.70 -11.57
C GLY A 46 -0.63 4.68 -11.56
N THR A 47 -1.21 5.84 -11.82
CA THR A 47 -2.66 6.00 -11.92
C THR A 47 -3.24 5.20 -13.10
N ASN A 48 -4.38 4.56 -12.89
CA ASN A 48 -5.06 3.66 -13.85
C ASN A 48 -4.19 2.48 -14.31
N LYS A 49 -3.33 1.95 -13.42
CA LYS A 49 -2.47 0.79 -13.70
C LYS A 49 -2.76 -0.38 -12.78
N ALA A 50 -2.53 -1.57 -13.31
CA ALA A 50 -2.33 -2.79 -12.54
C ALA A 50 -0.83 -3.04 -12.37
N CYS A 51 -0.45 -3.59 -11.22
CA CYS A 51 0.89 -4.09 -10.92
C CYS A 51 0.83 -5.58 -10.58
N TYR A 52 1.76 -6.31 -11.18
CA TYR A 52 1.97 -7.71 -10.87
C TYR A 52 2.65 -7.80 -9.50
N GLY A 53 1.96 -8.28 -8.48
CA GLY A 53 2.50 -8.34 -7.11
C GLY A 53 3.22 -9.66 -6.81
N HIS A 54 2.50 -10.77 -6.93
CA HIS A 54 3.02 -12.10 -6.67
C HIS A 54 2.47 -13.16 -7.62
N SER A 55 3.35 -14.11 -7.94
CA SER A 55 3.32 -15.15 -8.97
C SER A 55 1.94 -15.66 -9.44
N PHE A 56 1.88 -16.05 -10.72
CA PHE A 56 0.75 -16.70 -11.38
C PHE A 56 -0.48 -15.83 -11.62
N ILE A 57 -0.21 -14.67 -12.23
CA ILE A 57 -1.21 -13.77 -12.81
C ILE A 57 -1.15 -13.91 -14.33
N ASP A 58 -2.31 -14.15 -14.95
CA ASP A 58 -2.49 -14.19 -16.40
C ASP A 58 -3.38 -13.01 -16.81
N ALA A 59 -2.78 -12.01 -17.46
CA ALA A 59 -3.49 -10.84 -17.99
C ALA A 59 -3.63 -10.97 -19.51
N GLN A 60 -4.87 -10.92 -19.99
CA GLN A 60 -5.18 -10.99 -21.40
C GLN A 60 -5.29 -9.57 -21.98
N PRO A 61 -4.47 -9.22 -22.98
CA PRO A 61 -4.57 -7.91 -23.64
C PRO A 61 -5.90 -7.73 -24.36
N ARG A 62 -6.32 -6.49 -24.55
CA ARG A 62 -7.39 -6.15 -25.49
C ARG A 62 -6.96 -6.41 -26.95
N PRO A 63 -7.91 -6.57 -27.90
CA PRO A 63 -7.60 -6.91 -29.29
C PRO A 63 -6.69 -5.93 -30.04
N ASP A 64 -6.68 -4.67 -29.61
CA ASP A 64 -5.92 -3.53 -30.13
C ASP A 64 -4.53 -3.38 -29.48
N VAL A 65 -4.24 -4.17 -28.45
CA VAL A 65 -2.94 -4.16 -27.74
C VAL A 65 -2.06 -5.28 -28.30
N GLU A 66 -1.01 -4.90 -29.04
CA GLU A 66 -0.10 -5.88 -29.68
C GLU A 66 0.81 -6.60 -28.67
N THR A 67 1.19 -5.93 -27.58
CA THR A 67 2.10 -6.47 -26.57
C THR A 67 1.74 -5.89 -25.21
N LEU A 68 1.48 -6.76 -24.23
CA LEU A 68 1.23 -6.41 -22.84
C LEU A 68 2.37 -6.99 -22.00
N GLU A 69 3.19 -6.12 -21.41
CA GLU A 69 4.28 -6.52 -20.51
C GLU A 69 3.74 -6.65 -19.08
N PHE A 70 3.28 -7.85 -18.72
CA PHE A 70 2.69 -8.13 -17.41
C PHE A 70 2.91 -9.59 -16.98
N ALA A 71 4.17 -9.96 -16.73
CA ALA A 71 4.56 -11.36 -16.55
C ALA A 71 5.40 -11.63 -15.28
N ALA A 72 5.94 -10.60 -14.63
CA ALA A 72 6.79 -10.73 -13.45
C ALA A 72 6.46 -9.66 -12.39
N PRO A 73 6.79 -9.92 -11.11
CA PRO A 73 6.59 -8.95 -10.04
C PRO A 73 7.21 -7.58 -10.34
N GLY A 74 6.39 -6.53 -10.20
CA GLY A 74 6.76 -5.13 -10.47
C GLY A 74 6.46 -4.67 -11.89
N ASP A 75 6.05 -5.57 -12.79
CA ASP A 75 5.51 -5.16 -14.09
C ASP A 75 4.21 -4.39 -13.88
N GLU A 76 4.08 -3.26 -14.57
CA GLU A 76 2.87 -2.43 -14.58
C GLU A 76 2.25 -2.39 -15.96
N ALA A 77 0.92 -2.45 -16.02
CA ALA A 77 0.16 -2.36 -17.25
C ALA A 77 -1.05 -1.43 -17.09
N ASP A 78 -1.41 -0.72 -18.16
CA ASP A 78 -2.57 0.17 -18.14
C ASP A 78 -3.87 -0.64 -18.05
N LEU A 79 -4.78 -0.25 -17.16
CA LEU A 79 -6.03 -0.98 -16.92
C LEU A 79 -6.93 -1.02 -18.15
N LEU A 80 -6.82 -0.04 -19.05
CA LEU A 80 -7.52 -0.07 -20.33
C LEU A 80 -6.94 -1.09 -21.31
N GLU A 81 -5.67 -1.44 -21.20
CA GLU A 81 -5.04 -2.45 -22.07
C GLU A 81 -5.38 -3.88 -21.65
N ILE A 82 -5.80 -4.07 -20.39
CA ILE A 82 -6.17 -5.36 -19.84
C ILE A 82 -7.67 -5.62 -20.07
N SER A 83 -7.97 -6.68 -20.81
CA SER A 83 -9.35 -7.15 -21.00
C SER A 83 -9.81 -8.06 -19.86
N THR A 84 -8.95 -8.96 -19.41
CA THR A 84 -9.23 -9.93 -18.36
C THR A 84 -7.96 -10.21 -17.56
N MET A 85 -8.08 -10.35 -16.25
CA MET A 85 -6.98 -10.72 -15.35
C MET A 85 -7.40 -11.92 -14.52
N ARG A 86 -6.61 -12.99 -14.55
CA ARG A 86 -6.82 -14.23 -13.79
C ARG A 86 -5.68 -14.46 -12.82
N LEU A 87 -6.01 -14.70 -11.56
CA LEU A 87 -5.05 -14.98 -10.49
C LEU A 87 -5.25 -16.41 -10.00
N SER A 88 -4.15 -17.03 -9.56
CA SER A 88 -4.18 -18.41 -9.09
C SER A 88 -4.42 -18.53 -7.59
N ALA A 89 -5.16 -19.58 -7.21
CA ALA A 89 -5.28 -20.03 -5.82
C ALA A 89 -3.91 -20.28 -5.18
N MET A 90 -3.88 -20.26 -3.85
CA MET A 90 -2.66 -20.60 -3.10
C MET A 90 -2.32 -22.10 -3.23
N ASP A 91 -1.07 -22.39 -3.54
CA ASP A 91 -0.47 -23.73 -3.55
C ASP A 91 0.89 -23.69 -2.83
N VAL A 92 0.89 -24.18 -1.60
CA VAL A 92 2.08 -24.28 -0.73
C VAL A 92 3.17 -25.21 -1.26
N GLY A 93 2.82 -26.18 -2.12
CA GLY A 93 3.76 -27.12 -2.70
C GLY A 93 4.57 -26.53 -3.85
N THR A 94 3.99 -25.57 -4.57
CA THR A 94 4.65 -24.85 -5.68
C THR A 94 5.09 -23.45 -5.31
N GLY A 95 4.60 -22.90 -4.20
CA GLY A 95 4.79 -21.49 -3.83
C GLY A 95 3.95 -20.54 -4.68
N ALA A 96 2.92 -21.04 -5.36
CA ALA A 96 2.03 -20.22 -6.18
C ALA A 96 0.98 -19.53 -5.29
N TRP A 97 0.81 -18.22 -5.44
CA TRP A 97 -0.35 -17.49 -4.93
C TRP A 97 -0.45 -16.17 -5.69
N GLY A 98 -1.54 -15.98 -6.43
CA GLY A 98 -1.73 -14.77 -7.21
C GLY A 98 -2.03 -13.58 -6.30
N VAL A 99 -1.24 -12.51 -6.42
CA VAL A 99 -1.51 -11.21 -5.79
C VAL A 99 -1.27 -10.11 -6.81
N ALA A 100 -2.28 -9.28 -7.08
CA ALA A 100 -2.17 -8.10 -7.94
C ALA A 100 -2.58 -6.86 -7.16
N PHE A 101 -1.98 -5.72 -7.51
CA PHE A 101 -2.44 -4.43 -7.03
C PHE A 101 -2.95 -3.59 -8.21
N MET A 102 -4.02 -2.84 -8.02
CA MET A 102 -4.52 -1.88 -9.00
C MET A 102 -4.71 -0.52 -8.34
N ASN A 103 -4.23 0.52 -9.01
CA ASN A 103 -4.46 1.91 -8.64
C ASN A 103 -5.27 2.55 -9.78
N LEU A 104 -6.52 2.92 -9.52
CA LEU A 104 -7.39 3.54 -10.53
C LEU A 104 -7.99 4.85 -10.05
N LEU A 105 -8.36 5.71 -11.01
CA LEU A 105 -9.25 6.83 -10.75
C LEU A 105 -10.69 6.40 -10.96
N ALA A 106 -11.46 6.39 -9.88
CA ALA A 106 -12.89 6.18 -9.94
C ALA A 106 -13.61 7.52 -9.89
N TYR A 107 -14.60 7.69 -10.75
CA TYR A 107 -15.38 8.90 -10.85
C TYR A 107 -16.64 8.83 -9.98
N SER A 108 -16.86 9.86 -9.18
CA SER A 108 -18.14 10.12 -8.53
C SER A 108 -18.59 11.52 -8.87
N ASP A 109 -19.78 11.65 -9.44
CA ASP A 109 -20.32 12.92 -9.92
C ASP A 109 -19.26 13.75 -10.66
N PHE A 110 -18.54 13.09 -11.57
CA PHE A 110 -17.56 13.67 -12.50
C PHE A 110 -16.17 14.04 -11.93
N LYS A 111 -15.95 13.87 -10.62
CA LYS A 111 -14.64 14.09 -10.00
C LYS A 111 -13.90 12.75 -9.85
N PRO A 112 -12.65 12.66 -10.33
CA PRO A 112 -11.84 11.48 -10.12
C PRO A 112 -11.31 11.44 -8.68
N GLU A 113 -11.29 10.25 -8.10
CA GLU A 113 -10.67 9.98 -6.81
C GLU A 113 -9.84 8.70 -6.92
N ASP A 114 -8.72 8.65 -6.20
CA ASP A 114 -7.85 7.48 -6.18
C ASP A 114 -8.55 6.32 -5.47
N VAL A 115 -8.50 5.13 -6.08
CA VAL A 115 -8.99 3.88 -5.50
C VAL A 115 -7.93 2.81 -5.64
N SER A 116 -7.58 2.23 -4.51
CA SER A 116 -6.62 1.13 -4.40
C SER A 116 -7.37 -0.19 -4.30
N ILE A 117 -7.05 -1.15 -5.16
CA ILE A 117 -7.64 -2.50 -5.14
C ILE A 117 -6.53 -3.54 -5.03
N LEU A 118 -6.53 -4.30 -3.94
CA LEU A 118 -5.70 -5.49 -3.79
C LEU A 118 -6.51 -6.73 -4.19
N VAL A 119 -5.99 -7.52 -5.12
CA VAL A 119 -6.65 -8.73 -5.64
C VAL A 119 -5.79 -9.94 -5.28
N PHE A 120 -6.38 -10.99 -4.73
CA PHE A 120 -5.61 -12.16 -4.32
C PHE A 120 -6.38 -13.48 -4.37
N GLY A 121 -5.63 -14.55 -4.62
CA GLY A 121 -6.15 -15.92 -4.69
C GLY A 121 -6.79 -16.25 -6.04
N ASN A 122 -7.72 -17.19 -6.03
CA ASN A 122 -8.44 -17.63 -7.23
C ASN A 122 -9.45 -16.55 -7.64
N VAL A 123 -9.04 -15.63 -8.50
CA VAL A 123 -9.87 -14.50 -8.95
C VAL A 123 -9.83 -14.38 -10.45
N GLU A 124 -10.95 -14.01 -11.05
CA GLU A 124 -11.04 -13.54 -12.43
C GLU A 124 -11.75 -12.18 -12.46
N ILE A 125 -11.11 -11.18 -13.08
CA ILE A 125 -11.66 -9.84 -13.31
C ILE A 125 -11.73 -9.60 -14.81
N GLN A 126 -12.84 -9.08 -15.31
CA GLN A 126 -13.02 -8.67 -16.70
C GLN A 126 -13.46 -7.20 -16.76
N ASN A 127 -12.67 -6.38 -17.44
CA ASN A 127 -12.97 -4.96 -17.62
C ASN A 127 -14.22 -4.75 -18.48
N LEU A 128 -15.16 -3.92 -18.03
CA LEU A 128 -16.34 -3.53 -18.81
C LEU A 128 -16.21 -2.15 -19.45
N VAL A 129 -15.18 -1.40 -19.10
CA VAL A 129 -14.93 -0.06 -19.66
C VAL A 129 -14.06 -0.20 -20.91
N GLU A 130 -14.68 0.06 -22.06
CA GLU A 130 -14.01 0.04 -23.36
C GLU A 130 -13.18 1.30 -23.58
N PRO A 131 -11.97 1.20 -24.17
CA PRO A 131 -11.20 2.37 -24.54
C PRO A 131 -11.97 3.19 -25.59
N THR A 132 -11.96 4.52 -25.44
CA THR A 132 -12.56 5.45 -26.42
C THR A 132 -11.47 6.23 -27.13
N THR A 133 -11.74 6.61 -28.38
CA THR A 133 -10.90 7.56 -29.10
C THR A 133 -10.88 8.89 -28.33
N THR A 134 -9.68 9.40 -28.05
CA THR A 134 -9.49 10.72 -27.47
C THR A 134 -8.92 11.67 -28.51
N LEU A 135 -9.39 12.92 -28.49
CA LEU A 135 -8.91 13.99 -29.37
C LEU A 135 -8.49 15.18 -28.52
N GLU A 136 -7.27 15.66 -28.70
CA GLU A 136 -6.85 16.93 -28.13
C GLU A 136 -7.56 18.08 -28.87
N ILE A 137 -8.23 18.94 -28.11
CA ILE A 137 -8.98 20.09 -28.63
C ILE A 137 -8.56 21.35 -27.87
N THR A 138 -8.62 22.49 -28.55
CA THR A 138 -8.31 23.79 -27.96
C THR A 138 -9.57 24.65 -27.89
N LEU A 139 -9.86 25.20 -26.71
CA LEU A 139 -10.99 26.11 -26.52
C LEU A 139 -10.73 27.47 -27.18
N VAL A 140 -11.73 27.99 -27.91
CA VAL A 140 -11.64 29.33 -28.53
C VAL A 140 -12.01 30.44 -27.57
N GLU A 141 -12.83 30.13 -26.57
CA GLU A 141 -13.28 31.05 -25.52
C GLU A 141 -13.47 30.31 -24.20
N SER A 142 -13.44 31.03 -23.09
CA SER A 142 -13.63 30.44 -21.77
C SER A 142 -15.05 29.86 -21.67
N THR A 143 -15.14 28.59 -21.28
CA THR A 143 -16.36 27.79 -21.38
C THR A 143 -16.62 27.06 -20.07
N ASP A 144 -17.87 27.05 -19.63
CA ASP A 144 -18.27 26.30 -18.44
C ASP A 144 -18.30 24.80 -18.73
N LEU A 145 -17.64 24.02 -17.88
CA LEU A 145 -17.72 22.57 -17.85
C LEU A 145 -18.95 22.16 -17.02
N LEU A 146 -19.87 21.42 -17.63
CA LEU A 146 -21.17 21.11 -17.05
C LEU A 146 -21.31 19.63 -16.65
N ILE A 147 -22.10 19.35 -15.61
CA ILE A 147 -22.43 17.97 -15.21
C ILE A 147 -23.29 17.23 -16.25
N ALA A 148 -24.05 17.96 -17.07
CA ALA A 148 -24.93 17.40 -18.09
C ALA A 148 -24.93 18.30 -19.34
N PRO A 149 -25.24 17.77 -20.53
CA PRO A 149 -25.23 18.51 -21.78
C PRO A 149 -26.50 19.39 -21.93
N ALA A 150 -26.65 20.36 -21.04
CA ALA A 150 -27.76 21.29 -21.01
C ALA A 150 -27.29 22.67 -20.52
N ALA A 151 -27.69 23.75 -21.19
CA ALA A 151 -27.28 25.11 -20.83
C ALA A 151 -27.72 25.56 -19.42
N SER A 152 -28.71 24.87 -18.81
CA SER A 152 -29.15 25.11 -17.43
C SER A 152 -28.54 24.15 -16.41
N SER A 153 -27.59 23.31 -16.83
CA SER A 153 -26.90 22.36 -15.98
C SER A 153 -26.02 23.09 -14.95
N GLU A 154 -25.75 22.41 -13.84
CA GLU A 154 -24.74 22.87 -12.89
C GLU A 154 -23.35 22.90 -13.54
N VAL A 155 -22.61 23.95 -13.20
CA VAL A 155 -21.22 24.17 -13.63
C VAL A 155 -20.31 23.50 -12.62
N ILE A 156 -19.45 22.60 -13.11
CA ILE A 156 -18.38 21.97 -12.32
C ILE A 156 -17.28 23.00 -12.10
N GLU A 157 -16.78 23.57 -13.21
CA GLU A 157 -15.77 24.62 -13.25
C GLU A 157 -15.82 25.35 -14.60
N THR A 158 -15.04 26.43 -14.74
CA THR A 158 -14.87 27.14 -16.01
C THR A 158 -13.49 26.87 -16.56
N VAL A 159 -13.41 26.41 -17.81
CA VAL A 159 -12.16 26.14 -18.52
C VAL A 159 -11.78 27.37 -19.35
N GLU A 160 -10.53 27.81 -19.26
CA GLU A 160 -10.09 29.06 -19.88
C GLU A 160 -9.81 28.89 -21.39
N ALA A 161 -10.02 29.99 -22.14
CA ALA A 161 -9.70 30.03 -23.56
C ALA A 161 -8.23 29.68 -23.83
N GLY A 162 -7.97 28.91 -24.88
CA GLY A 162 -6.63 28.47 -25.28
C GLY A 162 -6.07 27.28 -24.50
N GLN A 163 -6.81 26.76 -23.52
CA GLN A 163 -6.46 25.51 -22.83
C GLN A 163 -6.65 24.32 -23.77
N ILE A 164 -5.72 23.35 -23.69
CA ILE A 164 -5.82 22.05 -24.36
C ILE A 164 -6.54 21.10 -23.41
N ILE A 165 -7.58 20.44 -23.91
CA ILE A 165 -8.37 19.44 -23.19
C ILE A 165 -8.60 18.23 -24.09
N GLU A 166 -9.01 17.10 -23.52
CA GLU A 166 -9.26 15.88 -24.28
C GLU A 166 -10.75 15.67 -24.49
N ALA A 167 -11.22 15.72 -25.74
CA ALA A 167 -12.55 15.23 -26.07
C ALA A 167 -12.56 13.70 -26.10
N LYS A 168 -13.47 13.09 -25.33
CA LYS A 168 -13.58 11.63 -25.20
C LYS A 168 -14.82 11.05 -25.86
N GLN A 169 -15.93 11.77 -25.80
CA GLN A 169 -17.23 11.32 -26.31
C GLN A 169 -18.04 12.52 -26.82
N ARG A 170 -19.12 12.25 -27.56
CA ARG A 170 -20.06 13.27 -28.04
C ARG A 170 -21.50 12.77 -28.03
N LEU A 171 -22.45 13.69 -28.12
CA LEU A 171 -23.82 13.34 -28.48
C LEU A 171 -23.94 12.98 -29.96
N GLU A 172 -24.99 12.24 -30.31
CA GLU A 172 -25.27 11.81 -31.69
C GLU A 172 -25.35 12.99 -32.67
N ASP A 173 -25.94 14.11 -32.22
CA ASP A 173 -26.08 15.35 -32.99
C ASP A 173 -24.85 16.27 -32.94
N THR A 174 -23.81 15.88 -32.21
CA THR A 174 -22.56 16.65 -32.01
C THR A 174 -22.80 18.04 -31.40
N SER A 175 -23.93 18.27 -30.73
CA SER A 175 -24.19 19.56 -30.06
C SER A 175 -23.33 19.73 -28.80
N TRP A 176 -22.94 18.62 -28.16
CA TRP A 176 -22.14 18.58 -26.95
C TRP A 176 -21.01 17.57 -27.03
N LEU A 177 -19.90 17.91 -26.39
CA LEU A 177 -18.72 17.07 -26.23
C LEU A 177 -18.53 16.76 -24.74
N ARG A 178 -18.24 15.50 -24.43
CA ARG A 178 -17.73 15.12 -23.11
C ARG A 178 -16.22 15.18 -23.15
N VAL A 179 -15.65 16.01 -22.30
CA VAL A 179 -14.22 16.34 -22.28
C VAL A 179 -13.61 16.04 -20.93
N GLU A 180 -12.32 15.78 -20.91
CA GLU A 180 -11.50 15.64 -19.72
C GLU A 180 -10.43 16.74 -19.68
N ILE A 181 -10.28 17.36 -18.51
CA ILE A 181 -9.21 18.33 -18.28
C ILE A 181 -7.94 17.56 -17.90
N GLN A 182 -6.91 17.64 -18.74
CA GLN A 182 -5.66 16.86 -18.58
C GLN A 182 -5.00 17.03 -17.21
N ASP A 183 -5.03 18.23 -16.63
CA ASP A 183 -4.36 18.51 -15.35
C ASP A 183 -5.11 17.99 -14.12
N SER A 184 -6.45 17.97 -14.15
CA SER A 184 -7.29 17.61 -13.00
C SER A 184 -7.98 16.25 -13.15
N GLY A 185 -8.00 15.69 -14.36
CA GLY A 185 -8.77 14.50 -14.71
C GLY A 185 -10.29 14.70 -14.62
N ILE A 186 -10.77 15.92 -14.35
CA ILE A 186 -12.20 16.23 -14.24
C ILE A 186 -12.85 16.07 -15.60
N VAL A 187 -13.96 15.34 -15.62
CA VAL A 187 -14.73 15.08 -16.84
C VAL A 187 -16.00 15.91 -16.83
N GLY A 188 -16.47 16.37 -17.98
CA GLY A 188 -17.75 17.06 -18.05
C GLY A 188 -18.14 17.40 -19.47
N TRP A 189 -19.22 18.16 -19.60
CA TRP A 189 -19.81 18.51 -20.88
C TRP A 189 -19.55 19.96 -21.25
N ILE A 190 -19.15 20.18 -22.51
CA ILE A 190 -19.06 21.52 -23.12
C ILE A 190 -19.84 21.56 -24.44
N PRO A 191 -20.35 22.73 -24.86
CA PRO A 191 -20.92 22.91 -26.19
C PRO A 191 -19.86 22.67 -27.26
N ALA A 192 -20.19 21.96 -28.34
CA ALA A 192 -19.23 21.69 -29.41
C ALA A 192 -18.79 22.96 -30.17
N GLU A 193 -19.55 24.06 -30.08
CA GLU A 193 -19.16 25.36 -30.67
C GLU A 193 -18.02 26.06 -29.92
N ALA A 194 -17.70 25.61 -28.70
CA ALA A 194 -16.63 26.17 -27.87
C ALA A 194 -15.21 25.77 -28.33
N VAL A 195 -15.09 24.85 -29.30
CA VAL A 195 -13.80 24.31 -29.74
C VAL A 195 -13.47 24.74 -31.16
N ASN A 196 -12.19 25.02 -31.40
CA ASN A 196 -11.68 25.16 -32.75
C ASN A 196 -11.38 23.75 -33.25
N GLU A 197 -11.93 23.37 -34.39
CA GLU A 197 -11.80 22.06 -35.08
C GLU A 197 -12.98 21.10 -34.87
N SER A 198 -13.92 21.15 -35.82
CA SER A 198 -15.00 20.17 -35.96
C SER A 198 -14.65 18.96 -36.83
N SER A 199 -13.51 18.96 -37.54
CA SER A 199 -13.27 18.01 -38.64
C SER A 199 -12.97 16.58 -38.22
N HIS A 200 -12.74 16.32 -36.94
CA HIS A 200 -12.47 14.98 -36.41
C HIS A 200 -13.44 14.58 -35.28
N LEU A 201 -14.35 15.47 -34.86
CA LEU A 201 -15.30 15.16 -33.80
C LEU A 201 -16.19 13.95 -34.14
N ASP A 202 -16.40 13.69 -35.43
CA ASP A 202 -17.14 12.53 -35.91
C ASP A 202 -16.49 11.18 -35.52
N GLU A 203 -15.20 11.17 -35.18
CA GLU A 203 -14.45 9.98 -34.72
C GLU A 203 -14.68 9.66 -33.23
N LEU A 204 -15.22 10.61 -32.45
CA LEU A 204 -15.54 10.40 -31.04
C LEU A 204 -16.72 9.45 -30.87
N THR A 205 -16.64 8.62 -29.83
CA THR A 205 -17.72 7.70 -29.45
C THR A 205 -19.00 8.47 -29.13
N ILE A 206 -20.12 8.01 -29.69
CA ILE A 206 -21.45 8.54 -29.40
C ILE A 206 -21.93 7.99 -28.06
N VAL A 207 -22.42 8.87 -27.18
CA VAL A 207 -22.97 8.51 -25.87
C VAL A 207 -24.29 9.23 -25.61
N ASP A 208 -25.15 8.63 -24.80
CA ASP A 208 -26.38 9.26 -24.33
C ASP A 208 -26.09 10.34 -23.27
N ALA A 209 -26.91 11.38 -23.24
CA ALA A 209 -26.74 12.55 -22.36
C ALA A 209 -26.70 12.22 -20.85
N TRP A 210 -27.33 11.11 -20.46
CA TRP A 210 -27.47 10.67 -19.06
C TRP A 210 -26.64 9.43 -18.73
N GLU A 211 -25.87 8.93 -19.69
CA GLU A 211 -24.99 7.79 -19.45
C GLU A 211 -23.88 8.22 -18.48
N PRO A 212 -23.65 7.51 -17.38
CA PRO A 212 -22.54 7.82 -16.49
C PRO A 212 -21.19 7.75 -17.20
N TYR A 213 -20.19 8.44 -16.66
CA TYR A 213 -18.81 8.25 -17.10
C TYR A 213 -18.12 7.29 -16.14
N TYR A 214 -17.47 6.26 -16.68
CA TYR A 214 -16.68 5.29 -15.93
C TYR A 214 -15.24 5.34 -16.39
N GLY A 215 -14.32 5.50 -15.44
CA GLY A 215 -12.89 5.38 -15.68
C GLY A 215 -12.44 3.92 -15.87
N PRO A 216 -11.17 3.69 -16.23
CA PRO A 216 -10.61 2.36 -16.42
C PRO A 216 -10.88 1.44 -15.22
N MET A 217 -11.44 0.25 -15.47
CA MET A 217 -11.75 -0.75 -14.44
C MET A 217 -12.65 -0.23 -13.28
N GLN A 218 -13.38 0.87 -13.48
CA GLN A 218 -14.40 1.32 -12.53
C GLN A 218 -15.66 0.43 -12.61
N ALA A 219 -15.90 -0.17 -13.78
CA ALA A 219 -16.92 -1.18 -14.01
C ALA A 219 -16.29 -2.49 -14.50
N PHE A 220 -16.58 -3.61 -13.85
CA PHE A 220 -16.00 -4.91 -14.18
C PHE A 220 -16.87 -6.09 -13.74
N TYR A 221 -16.70 -7.23 -14.42
CA TYR A 221 -17.11 -8.53 -13.88
C TYR A 221 -16.01 -9.09 -12.98
N PHE A 222 -16.40 -9.77 -11.91
CA PHE A 222 -15.51 -10.33 -10.91
C PHE A 222 -16.04 -11.66 -10.39
N THR A 223 -15.15 -12.64 -10.27
CA THR A 223 -15.40 -13.89 -9.58
C THR A 223 -14.27 -14.21 -8.62
N SER A 224 -14.59 -14.92 -7.56
CA SER A 224 -13.60 -15.41 -6.61
C SER A 224 -13.89 -16.85 -6.18
N GLY A 225 -12.83 -17.55 -5.81
CA GLY A 225 -12.91 -18.69 -4.92
C GLY A 225 -13.46 -18.27 -3.55
N THR A 226 -13.95 -19.27 -2.83
CA THR A 226 -14.62 -19.11 -1.53
C THR A 226 -14.55 -20.41 -0.76
N ASP A 227 -14.40 -20.32 0.55
CA ASP A 227 -14.03 -21.47 1.39
C ASP A 227 -12.80 -22.20 0.82
N ASP A 228 -11.87 -21.44 0.24
CA ASP A 228 -10.71 -21.92 -0.50
C ASP A 228 -9.38 -21.58 0.18
N ALA A 229 -9.42 -20.93 1.35
CA ALA A 229 -8.24 -20.72 2.18
C ALA A 229 -7.63 -22.07 2.58
N VAL A 230 -6.40 -22.31 2.13
CA VAL A 230 -5.66 -23.57 2.40
C VAL A 230 -5.22 -23.71 3.87
N CYS A 231 -5.24 -22.60 4.63
CA CYS A 231 -4.91 -22.58 6.04
C CYS A 231 -5.55 -21.36 6.75
N PRO A 232 -5.65 -21.35 8.09
CA PRO A 232 -6.24 -20.23 8.83
C PRO A 232 -5.51 -18.88 8.71
N GLN A 233 -4.24 -18.88 8.28
CA GLN A 233 -3.45 -17.67 8.10
C GLN A 233 -3.60 -17.05 6.71
N ALA A 234 -4.07 -17.83 5.73
CA ALA A 234 -4.37 -17.34 4.40
C ALA A 234 -5.77 -16.71 4.40
N PRO A 235 -5.96 -15.57 3.73
CA PRO A 235 -7.30 -15.06 3.49
C PRO A 235 -8.04 -15.95 2.48
N GLU A 236 -9.37 -15.84 2.49
CA GLU A 236 -10.22 -16.33 1.39
C GLU A 236 -9.96 -15.52 0.12
N SER A 237 -10.07 -16.13 -1.06
CA SER A 237 -9.86 -15.41 -2.33
C SER A 237 -10.85 -14.25 -2.50
N GLY A 238 -10.37 -13.12 -3.02
CA GLY A 238 -11.23 -11.96 -3.25
C GLY A 238 -10.47 -10.69 -3.59
N LEU A 239 -11.14 -9.56 -3.39
CA LEU A 239 -10.53 -8.24 -3.54
C LEU A 239 -10.81 -7.35 -2.34
N ILE A 240 -9.83 -6.53 -1.97
CA ILE A 240 -9.97 -5.45 -0.99
C ILE A 240 -9.95 -4.14 -1.77
N ILE A 241 -10.95 -3.31 -1.56
CA ILE A 241 -11.05 -1.97 -2.13
C ILE A 241 -10.82 -0.97 -1.01
N GLN A 242 -9.97 0.02 -1.27
CA GLN A 242 -9.68 1.10 -0.35
C GLN A 242 -9.83 2.44 -1.05
N THR A 243 -10.66 3.30 -0.46
CA THR A 243 -10.71 4.72 -0.78
C THR A 243 -9.96 5.52 0.27
N PRO A 244 -9.41 6.70 -0.07
CA PRO A 244 -8.84 7.60 0.92
C PRO A 244 -9.82 7.90 2.05
N GLU A 245 -9.31 7.99 3.29
CA GLU A 245 -10.16 8.33 4.43
C GLU A 245 -10.56 9.82 4.40
N GLY A 246 -11.84 10.10 4.60
CA GLY A 246 -12.35 11.47 4.75
C GLY A 246 -12.42 12.29 3.46
N VAL A 247 -12.26 11.66 2.29
CA VAL A 247 -12.48 12.27 0.97
C VAL A 247 -13.85 11.89 0.40
N ALA A 248 -14.13 12.36 -0.82
CA ALA A 248 -15.36 12.10 -1.53
C ALA A 248 -15.66 10.60 -1.73
N GLU A 249 -16.93 10.30 -1.88
CA GLU A 249 -17.43 8.96 -2.22
C GLU A 249 -16.97 8.58 -3.62
N VAL A 250 -16.68 7.30 -3.87
CA VAL A 250 -16.43 6.78 -5.22
C VAL A 250 -17.50 5.77 -5.60
N ASN A 251 -17.79 5.66 -6.90
CA ASN A 251 -18.75 4.68 -7.42
C ASN A 251 -18.01 3.58 -8.20
N LEU A 252 -18.22 2.32 -7.83
CA LEU A 252 -17.78 1.15 -8.58
C LEU A 252 -18.99 0.34 -9.03
N VAL A 253 -18.90 -0.27 -10.21
CA VAL A 253 -19.91 -1.19 -10.72
C VAL A 253 -19.30 -2.57 -10.84
N ILE A 254 -19.60 -3.44 -9.88
CA ILE A 254 -19.04 -4.80 -9.84
C ILE A 254 -20.18 -5.78 -10.09
N ASN A 255 -20.06 -6.60 -11.13
CA ASN A 255 -21.12 -7.56 -11.51
C ASN A 255 -22.50 -6.90 -11.70
N GLY A 256 -22.54 -5.65 -12.17
CA GLY A 256 -23.77 -4.88 -12.32
C GLY A 256 -24.42 -4.41 -11.01
N VAL A 257 -23.74 -4.54 -9.87
CA VAL A 257 -24.13 -3.95 -8.58
C VAL A 257 -23.43 -2.60 -8.44
N ASN A 258 -24.19 -1.55 -8.13
CA ASN A 258 -23.61 -0.23 -7.84
C ASN A 258 -23.13 -0.22 -6.40
N ILE A 259 -21.86 0.11 -6.19
CA ILE A 259 -21.24 0.22 -4.88
C ILE A 259 -20.64 1.61 -4.78
N GLN A 260 -21.30 2.46 -3.98
CA GLN A 260 -20.74 3.72 -3.58
C GLN A 260 -19.99 3.52 -2.27
N LEU A 261 -18.72 3.89 -2.19
CA LEU A 261 -17.90 3.64 -1.01
C LEU A 261 -17.05 4.83 -0.58
N SER A 262 -16.90 4.94 0.73
CA SER A 262 -15.88 5.73 1.42
C SER A 262 -15.35 4.83 2.55
N ALA A 263 -14.67 3.76 2.17
CA ALA A 263 -14.39 2.61 3.01
C ALA A 263 -13.16 1.80 2.59
N THR A 264 -12.72 0.94 3.50
CA THR A 264 -12.05 -0.32 3.16
C THR A 264 -13.11 -1.42 3.13
N ALA A 265 -13.31 -2.07 1.98
CA ALA A 265 -14.28 -3.16 1.81
C ALA A 265 -13.61 -4.41 1.22
N PHE A 266 -14.04 -5.59 1.66
CA PHE A 266 -13.70 -6.87 1.06
C PHE A 266 -14.88 -7.41 0.27
N VAL A 267 -14.62 -7.91 -0.93
CA VAL A 267 -15.66 -8.38 -1.86
C VAL A 267 -15.32 -9.77 -2.37
N GLN A 268 -16.34 -10.64 -2.38
CA GLN A 268 -16.28 -11.98 -2.99
C GLN A 268 -17.50 -12.18 -3.89
N ALA A 269 -17.35 -13.02 -4.92
CA ALA A 269 -18.45 -13.31 -5.84
C ALA A 269 -18.37 -14.73 -6.39
N GLN A 270 -19.38 -15.55 -6.06
CA GLN A 270 -19.52 -16.90 -6.60
C GLN A 270 -20.56 -16.94 -7.73
N PRO A 271 -20.21 -17.38 -8.94
CA PRO A 271 -21.18 -17.63 -10.01
C PRO A 271 -22.31 -18.55 -9.55
N GLY A 272 -23.56 -18.13 -9.75
CA GLY A 272 -24.77 -18.88 -9.36
C GLY A 272 -25.06 -18.91 -7.85
N GLY A 273 -24.20 -18.27 -7.04
CA GLY A 273 -24.36 -18.12 -5.60
C GLY A 273 -24.71 -16.68 -5.24
N ALA A 274 -23.80 -16.04 -4.51
CA ALA A 274 -23.95 -14.66 -4.11
C ALA A 274 -22.65 -13.88 -4.25
N MET A 275 -22.80 -12.58 -4.41
CA MET A 275 -21.76 -11.59 -4.17
C MET A 275 -21.90 -11.06 -2.75
N THR A 276 -20.81 -10.99 -2.00
CA THR A 276 -20.77 -10.43 -0.65
C THR A 276 -19.92 -9.17 -0.64
N VAL A 277 -20.37 -8.17 0.12
CA VAL A 277 -19.64 -6.92 0.36
C VAL A 277 -19.51 -6.75 1.87
N GLU A 278 -18.28 -6.78 2.35
CA GLU A 278 -17.92 -6.68 3.77
C GLU A 278 -17.22 -5.35 4.01
N VAL A 279 -17.80 -4.46 4.82
CA VAL A 279 -17.18 -3.17 5.13
C VAL A 279 -16.35 -3.31 6.40
N ILE A 280 -15.03 -3.16 6.24
CA ILE A 280 -14.05 -3.29 7.32
C ILE A 280 -13.98 -1.97 8.10
N SER A 281 -13.82 -0.86 7.38
CA SER A 281 -13.78 0.49 7.93
C SER A 281 -14.51 1.46 6.98
N GLY A 282 -15.08 2.53 7.52
CA GLY A 282 -15.90 3.48 6.76
C GLY A 282 -17.32 2.97 6.54
N TRP A 283 -17.89 3.29 5.38
CA TRP A 283 -19.24 2.89 4.97
C TRP A 283 -19.32 2.70 3.45
N ALA A 284 -20.30 1.90 3.03
CA ALA A 284 -20.67 1.75 1.62
C ALA A 284 -22.18 1.78 1.46
N GLU A 285 -22.67 2.33 0.37
CA GLU A 285 -24.04 2.16 -0.11
C GLU A 285 -24.02 1.17 -1.27
N VAL A 286 -24.75 0.06 -1.10
CA VAL A 286 -24.80 -1.03 -2.07
C VAL A 286 -26.20 -1.08 -2.65
N GLU A 287 -26.30 -0.95 -3.98
CA GLU A 287 -27.57 -0.96 -4.70
C GLU A 287 -27.60 -2.08 -5.75
N SER A 288 -28.68 -2.86 -5.72
CA SER A 288 -28.99 -3.88 -6.72
C SER A 288 -30.49 -4.01 -6.91
N ASN A 289 -30.93 -4.09 -8.16
CA ASN A 289 -32.34 -4.26 -8.54
C ASN A 289 -33.28 -3.22 -7.87
N GLY A 290 -32.82 -1.98 -7.72
CA GLY A 290 -33.57 -0.86 -7.12
C GLY A 290 -33.71 -0.92 -5.59
N LEU A 291 -33.03 -1.85 -4.91
CA LEU A 291 -32.90 -1.86 -3.46
C LEU A 291 -31.49 -1.40 -3.09
N SER A 292 -31.42 -0.33 -2.29
CA SER A 292 -30.19 0.18 -1.69
C SER A 292 -30.11 -0.16 -0.21
N GLN A 293 -28.91 -0.49 0.28
CA GLN A 293 -28.60 -0.68 1.69
C GLN A 293 -27.28 0.01 2.05
N THR A 294 -27.31 0.79 3.13
CA THR A 294 -26.10 1.34 3.75
C THR A 294 -25.46 0.30 4.66
N VAL A 295 -24.17 0.04 4.44
CA VAL A 295 -23.35 -0.95 5.14
C VAL A 295 -22.26 -0.21 5.89
N SER A 296 -22.29 -0.24 7.22
CA SER A 296 -21.28 0.39 8.06
C SER A 296 -20.13 -0.55 8.36
N SER A 297 -19.04 -0.01 8.90
CA SER A 297 -17.93 -0.78 9.45
C SER A 297 -18.39 -1.94 10.33
N GLY A 298 -17.81 -3.12 10.12
CA GLY A 298 -18.19 -4.33 10.86
C GLY A 298 -19.47 -4.99 10.34
N GLN A 299 -20.00 -4.59 9.18
CA GLN A 299 -21.19 -5.18 8.57
C GLN A 299 -20.91 -5.77 7.19
N GLN A 300 -21.79 -6.68 6.77
CA GLN A 300 -21.80 -7.27 5.44
C GLN A 300 -23.20 -7.29 4.85
N VAL A 301 -23.27 -7.32 3.53
CA VAL A 301 -24.48 -7.61 2.75
C VAL A 301 -24.20 -8.70 1.72
N SER A 302 -25.27 -9.32 1.24
CA SER A 302 -25.22 -10.34 0.19
C SER A 302 -26.19 -9.99 -0.93
N ILE A 303 -25.77 -10.22 -2.16
CA ILE A 303 -26.51 -9.99 -3.39
C ILE A 303 -26.55 -11.32 -4.15
N PRO A 304 -27.73 -11.94 -4.37
CA PRO A 304 -27.80 -13.17 -5.14
C PRO A 304 -27.48 -12.89 -6.62
N ILE A 305 -26.56 -13.66 -7.20
CA ILE A 305 -26.10 -13.50 -8.59
C ILE A 305 -26.28 -14.81 -9.38
N SER A 306 -26.50 -14.70 -10.69
CA SER A 306 -26.62 -15.85 -11.59
C SER A 306 -25.27 -16.48 -11.92
N GLU A 307 -25.27 -17.61 -12.62
CA GLU A 307 -24.04 -18.21 -13.19
C GLU A 307 -23.30 -17.28 -14.15
N ASN A 308 -24.00 -16.30 -14.74
CA ASN A 308 -23.43 -15.28 -15.63
C ASN A 308 -23.11 -13.97 -14.88
N LEU A 309 -23.01 -13.99 -13.55
CA LEU A 309 -22.65 -12.84 -12.71
C LEU A 309 -23.61 -11.66 -12.78
N THR A 310 -24.87 -11.92 -13.17
CA THR A 310 -25.91 -10.89 -13.15
C THR A 310 -26.69 -10.92 -11.85
N PRO A 311 -27.03 -9.78 -11.24
CA PRO A 311 -27.83 -9.76 -10.02
C PRO A 311 -29.25 -10.25 -10.29
N VAL A 312 -29.69 -11.30 -9.57
CA VAL A 312 -31.03 -11.91 -9.73
C VAL A 312 -31.99 -11.55 -8.60
N GLY A 313 -31.52 -10.78 -7.62
CA GLY A 313 -32.31 -10.23 -6.53
C GLY A 313 -31.67 -8.96 -5.98
N GLY A 314 -32.37 -8.29 -5.07
CA GLY A 314 -31.85 -7.09 -4.42
C GLY A 314 -30.92 -7.39 -3.25
N VAL A 315 -30.35 -6.34 -2.69
CA VAL A 315 -29.38 -6.41 -1.59
C VAL A 315 -30.05 -6.86 -0.29
N SER A 316 -29.43 -7.77 0.45
CA SER A 316 -29.90 -8.20 1.77
C SER A 316 -29.80 -7.08 2.81
N ALA A 317 -30.58 -7.16 3.89
CA ALA A 317 -30.35 -6.27 5.04
C ALA A 317 -28.91 -6.46 5.60
N PRO A 318 -28.25 -5.39 6.07
CA PRO A 318 -26.92 -5.48 6.67
C PRO A 318 -26.88 -6.42 7.87
N GLN A 319 -25.90 -7.31 7.89
CA GLN A 319 -25.63 -8.24 8.99
C GLN A 319 -24.28 -7.91 9.62
N THR A 320 -24.11 -8.17 10.91
CA THR A 320 -22.82 -7.98 11.58
C THR A 320 -21.83 -9.03 11.10
N LEU A 321 -20.61 -8.60 10.75
CA LEU A 321 -19.50 -9.50 10.45
C LEU A 321 -19.23 -10.40 11.66
N SER A 322 -19.16 -11.70 11.42
CA SER A 322 -18.78 -12.64 12.47
C SER A 322 -17.26 -12.58 12.65
N VAL A 323 -16.78 -12.58 13.89
CA VAL A 323 -15.37 -12.34 14.27
C VAL A 323 -14.34 -13.36 13.74
N ASN A 324 -14.77 -14.32 12.92
CA ASN A 324 -13.98 -15.47 12.47
C ASN A 324 -13.87 -15.58 10.94
N THR A 325 -14.46 -14.67 10.15
CA THR A 325 -14.68 -14.91 8.72
C THR A 325 -13.63 -14.35 7.78
N THR A 326 -12.74 -13.45 8.20
CA THR A 326 -11.82 -12.83 7.24
C THR A 326 -10.49 -12.46 7.88
N THR A 327 -9.51 -13.37 7.81
CA THR A 327 -8.09 -13.07 8.08
C THR A 327 -7.54 -12.25 6.92
N LEU A 328 -7.88 -10.96 6.88
CA LEU A 328 -7.42 -10.10 5.81
C LEU A 328 -5.90 -9.88 5.90
N PRO A 329 -5.20 -9.82 4.76
CA PRO A 329 -3.82 -9.39 4.74
C PRO A 329 -3.73 -8.01 5.38
N GLY A 330 -2.84 -7.85 6.37
CA GLY A 330 -2.54 -6.56 6.97
C GLY A 330 -1.77 -5.73 5.97
N TRP A 331 -2.47 -5.10 5.04
CA TRP A 331 -1.87 -4.28 4.01
C TRP A 331 -1.81 -2.81 4.46
N GLY A 332 -0.64 -2.19 4.30
CA GLY A 332 -0.32 -0.89 4.88
C GLY A 332 -1.23 0.21 4.35
N SER A 333 -1.79 1.02 5.25
CA SER A 333 -2.63 2.19 4.99
C SER A 333 -1.87 3.40 4.41
N ALA A 334 -0.90 3.17 3.52
CA ALA A 334 0.01 4.21 3.01
C ALA A 334 -0.34 4.76 1.62
N GLN A 335 -1.40 4.30 0.96
CA GLN A 335 -1.62 4.60 -0.46
C GLN A 335 -2.69 5.66 -0.77
N SER A 336 -3.14 6.44 0.21
CA SER A 336 -3.90 7.66 -0.08
C SER A 336 -3.14 8.92 0.35
N GLY A 337 -2.56 9.63 -0.62
CA GLY A 337 -1.90 10.90 -0.33
C GLY A 337 -1.13 11.51 -1.49
N GLY A 338 -1.80 11.83 -2.59
CA GLY A 338 -1.28 12.76 -3.58
C GLY A 338 -1.16 14.18 -3.01
N SER A 339 0.05 14.65 -2.73
CA SER A 339 0.46 16.02 -3.05
C SER A 339 1.98 16.17 -2.96
N PHE A 340 2.56 16.72 -4.02
CA PHE A 340 3.93 17.20 -4.06
C PHE A 340 4.23 18.11 -2.85
N SER A 341 5.01 17.59 -1.90
CA SER A 341 5.98 18.38 -1.17
C SER A 341 7.20 17.52 -0.79
N SER A 342 8.37 18.07 -1.07
CA SER A 342 9.75 17.64 -0.75
C SER A 342 9.90 16.71 0.49
N PRO A 343 10.91 15.80 0.51
CA PRO A 343 10.85 14.50 1.16
C PRO A 343 10.67 14.60 2.68
N GLY A 344 9.50 14.15 3.14
CA GLY A 344 9.19 13.83 4.52
C GLY A 344 9.76 12.45 4.87
N ASN A 345 10.68 12.44 5.82
CA ASN A 345 11.39 11.26 6.33
C ASN A 345 10.43 10.30 7.05
N GLY A 346 9.98 9.25 6.36
CA GLY A 346 9.22 8.13 6.92
C GLY A 346 10.13 7.21 7.73
N ASN A 347 9.82 7.09 9.02
CA ASN A 347 10.56 6.31 10.01
C ASN A 347 10.24 4.81 9.88
N ALA A 348 11.05 4.06 9.12
CA ALA A 348 10.96 2.60 9.08
C ALA A 348 11.66 1.98 10.30
N ASN A 349 10.87 1.48 11.24
CA ASN A 349 11.35 0.67 12.36
C ASN A 349 11.63 -0.77 11.88
N ALA A 350 12.80 -0.99 11.27
CA ALA A 350 13.25 -2.33 10.91
C ALA A 350 13.84 -3.03 12.14
N ASN A 351 13.05 -3.87 12.80
CA ASN A 351 13.54 -4.79 13.82
C ASN A 351 14.18 -6.02 13.13
N ALA A 352 15.41 -5.86 12.64
CA ALA A 352 16.18 -6.95 12.07
C ALA A 352 16.80 -7.80 13.19
N ASN A 353 16.16 -8.92 13.55
CA ASN A 353 16.74 -9.91 14.44
C ASN A 353 17.65 -10.85 13.62
N ALA A 354 18.83 -10.38 13.24
CA ALA A 354 19.82 -11.18 12.52
C ALA A 354 20.77 -11.88 13.51
N HIS A 355 20.57 -13.18 13.73
CA HIS A 355 21.61 -14.06 14.25
C HIS A 355 22.70 -14.26 13.18
N ALA A 356 23.71 -13.40 13.19
CA ALA A 356 24.93 -13.60 12.40
C ALA A 356 26.16 -13.39 13.27
N ASN A 357 26.87 -14.48 13.56
CA ASN A 357 28.16 -14.47 14.22
C ASN A 357 29.21 -14.07 13.16
N GLY A 358 29.53 -12.78 13.07
CA GLY A 358 30.46 -12.26 12.07
C GLY A 358 31.09 -10.95 12.51
N ASN A 359 32.40 -10.97 12.71
CA ASN A 359 33.20 -9.80 13.09
C ASN A 359 33.40 -8.90 11.86
N GLY A 360 32.57 -7.85 11.72
CA GLY A 360 32.62 -6.91 10.60
C GLY A 360 32.64 -5.46 11.08
N ASN A 361 33.74 -4.76 10.80
CA ASN A 361 33.92 -3.34 11.07
C ASN A 361 33.21 -2.51 9.98
N ALA A 362 32.12 -1.83 10.31
CA ALA A 362 31.43 -0.93 9.39
C ALA A 362 31.76 0.54 9.72
N ASN A 363 32.50 1.19 8.83
CA ASN A 363 32.74 2.63 8.83
C ASN A 363 31.68 3.29 7.93
N ALA A 364 30.68 3.94 8.52
CA ALA A 364 29.69 4.73 7.81
C ALA A 364 29.95 6.22 8.07
N ASN A 365 30.46 6.91 7.06
CA ASN A 365 30.55 8.37 7.04
C ASN A 365 29.32 8.92 6.29
N THR A 366 28.27 9.25 7.02
CA THR A 366 27.14 10.03 6.50
C THR A 366 26.76 11.10 7.53
N ASN A 367 26.97 12.35 7.14
CA ASN A 367 26.71 13.54 7.93
C ASN A 367 25.21 13.86 7.89
N THR A 368 24.43 13.30 8.81
CA THR A 368 23.00 13.61 8.97
C THR A 368 22.70 13.91 10.44
N ASN A 369 22.16 15.10 10.67
CA ASN A 369 21.92 15.69 11.97
C ASN A 369 20.61 15.12 12.58
N ALA A 370 20.70 14.04 13.34
CA ALA A 370 19.55 13.39 13.97
C ALA A 370 19.35 13.86 15.42
N ASN A 371 18.14 14.31 15.75
CA ASN A 371 17.72 14.68 17.09
C ASN A 371 16.71 13.64 17.57
N GLY A 372 17.17 12.60 18.28
CA GLY A 372 16.33 11.50 18.74
C GLY A 372 16.70 11.09 20.17
N GLY A 373 15.74 11.17 21.09
CA GLY A 373 15.86 10.61 22.43
C GLY A 373 15.51 9.12 22.40
N GLY A 374 16.51 8.25 22.55
CA GLY A 374 16.30 6.80 22.63
C GLY A 374 15.99 6.36 24.06
N ASN A 375 14.95 5.54 24.23
CA ASN A 375 14.71 4.78 25.46
C ASN A 375 14.57 3.31 25.07
N SER A 376 15.52 2.46 25.45
CA SER A 376 15.59 1.05 25.05
C SER A 376 15.24 0.13 26.22
N GLY A 377 14.17 -0.66 26.07
CA GLY A 377 13.80 -1.75 26.99
C GLY A 377 13.88 -3.10 26.29
N GLY A 378 14.53 -4.09 26.90
CA GLY A 378 14.57 -5.47 26.42
C GLY A 378 14.18 -6.45 27.53
N ASN A 379 13.34 -7.44 27.22
CA ASN A 379 12.92 -8.49 28.15
C ASN A 379 13.44 -9.86 27.68
N SER A 380 14.00 -10.66 28.59
CA SER A 380 14.51 -12.02 28.34
C SER A 380 13.53 -13.05 28.90
N CYS A 381 13.21 -14.07 28.10
CA CYS A 381 12.34 -15.18 28.48
C CYS A 381 13.08 -16.28 29.26
N CYS A 382 12.51 -16.69 30.41
CA CYS A 382 12.35 -18.09 30.87
C CYS A 382 11.55 -18.13 32.20
N ALA A 383 10.36 -18.71 32.12
CA ALA A 383 9.52 -19.34 33.18
C ALA A 383 8.97 -18.53 34.39
N GLY A 384 7.63 -18.41 34.43
CA GLY A 384 6.83 -18.50 35.67
C GLY A 384 6.08 -17.25 36.12
N SER A 385 4.76 -17.23 35.85
CA SER A 385 3.67 -16.58 36.63
C SER A 385 3.84 -15.11 37.10
N ASN A 386 3.09 -14.20 36.48
CA ASN A 386 2.91 -12.74 36.75
C ASN A 386 2.92 -12.31 38.26
N PRO A 387 3.24 -11.05 38.65
CA PRO A 387 3.47 -9.83 37.84
C PRO A 387 4.79 -9.08 38.17
N GLY A 388 5.57 -8.74 37.15
CA GLY A 388 6.86 -8.06 37.32
C GLY A 388 6.91 -6.72 36.59
N ASN A 389 6.99 -5.62 37.33
CA ASN A 389 7.35 -4.30 36.81
C ASN A 389 8.84 -4.35 36.43
N GLY A 390 9.13 -4.54 35.14
CA GLY A 390 10.48 -4.83 34.63
C GLY A 390 11.38 -3.61 34.66
N ASN A 391 12.42 -3.65 35.49
CA ASN A 391 13.58 -2.77 35.42
C ASN A 391 14.65 -3.50 34.60
N GLY A 392 14.79 -3.16 33.32
CA GLY A 392 15.73 -3.81 32.39
C GLY A 392 17.08 -3.10 32.39
N ASN A 393 18.08 -3.72 33.00
CA ASN A 393 19.49 -3.29 32.99
C ASN A 393 20.20 -3.96 31.80
N GLY A 394 20.54 -3.19 30.76
CA GLY A 394 21.35 -3.65 29.64
C GLY A 394 22.83 -3.39 29.90
N ASN A 395 23.66 -4.43 29.85
CA ASN A 395 25.12 -4.31 29.95
C ASN A 395 25.69 -3.93 28.58
N ALA A 396 26.02 -2.66 28.37
CA ALA A 396 26.77 -2.20 27.21
C ALA A 396 27.67 -1.03 27.63
N ASN A 397 28.96 -1.12 27.30
CA ASN A 397 29.87 0.03 27.30
C ASN A 397 29.39 1.05 26.24
N ALA A 398 28.45 1.91 26.62
CA ALA A 398 27.84 2.87 25.72
C ALA A 398 28.56 4.23 25.82
N ASN A 399 29.57 4.44 24.97
CA ASN A 399 30.04 5.79 24.64
C ASN A 399 29.09 6.38 23.58
N GLY A 400 27.99 7.00 24.02
CA GLY A 400 27.07 7.70 23.12
C GLY A 400 27.62 9.08 22.75
N ASN A 401 27.77 9.35 21.45
CA ASN A 401 28.09 10.68 20.93
C ASN A 401 26.89 11.12 20.07
N GLY A 402 25.97 11.91 20.65
CA GLY A 402 24.71 12.29 20.01
C GLY A 402 24.60 13.80 19.79
N ASN A 403 23.94 14.20 18.69
CA ASN A 403 23.56 15.59 18.41
C ASN A 403 22.19 15.95 19.05
N GLY A 404 22.01 15.54 20.31
CA GLY A 404 20.82 15.74 21.15
C GLY A 404 21.15 15.56 22.64
N ASN A 405 20.18 15.69 23.55
CA ASN A 405 20.41 15.52 25.00
C ASN A 405 20.92 14.10 25.33
N ALA A 406 22.04 13.98 26.05
CA ALA A 406 22.59 12.69 26.46
C ALA A 406 22.46 12.50 27.99
N ASN A 407 21.86 11.38 28.39
CA ASN A 407 21.85 10.92 29.78
C ASN A 407 22.62 9.60 29.86
N GLY A 408 23.74 9.59 30.59
CA GLY A 408 24.55 8.38 30.82
C GLY A 408 24.57 8.02 32.30
N GLY A 409 24.13 6.81 32.64
CA GLY A 409 24.25 6.24 33.98
C GLY A 409 24.99 4.92 33.93
N GLY A 410 26.03 4.76 34.75
CA GLY A 410 26.73 3.49 34.92
C GLY A 410 26.14 2.69 36.08
N ASN A 411 26.23 1.36 36.04
CA ASN A 411 25.94 0.52 37.20
C ASN A 411 27.18 -0.26 37.64
N THR A 412 27.32 -0.41 38.97
CA THR A 412 28.35 -1.16 39.72
C THR A 412 29.68 -1.40 39.02
N SER A 413 30.67 -0.58 39.39
CA SER A 413 32.12 -0.67 39.14
C SER A 413 32.74 0.03 37.92
N ASP A 414 31.98 0.71 37.05
CA ASP A 414 32.57 1.56 35.98
C ASP A 414 32.04 3.01 35.97
N PRO A 415 32.91 4.02 35.72
CA PRO A 415 32.53 5.42 35.63
C PRO A 415 31.75 5.73 34.34
N GLY A 416 30.61 6.42 34.46
CA GLY A 416 29.80 6.86 33.32
C GLY A 416 30.22 8.24 32.81
N ASN A 417 30.40 8.39 31.50
CA ASN A 417 30.79 9.65 30.86
C ASN A 417 29.76 10.06 29.79
N GLY A 418 29.19 11.26 29.91
CA GLY A 418 28.19 11.79 28.98
C GLY A 418 28.75 12.95 28.16
N ASN A 419 28.74 12.83 26.82
CA ASN A 419 29.22 13.88 25.92
C ASN A 419 28.14 14.19 24.87
N ALA A 420 27.69 15.44 24.80
CA ALA A 420 26.55 15.83 23.95
C ALA A 420 26.72 17.26 23.40
N ASN A 421 26.16 17.55 22.24
CA ASN A 421 26.12 18.93 21.72
C ASN A 421 24.96 19.77 22.31
N GLY A 422 24.08 19.18 23.15
CA GLY A 422 22.95 19.82 23.85
C GLY A 422 23.14 19.94 25.39
N ASN A 423 22.24 19.37 26.21
CA ASN A 423 22.46 19.19 27.65
C ASN A 423 23.01 17.78 27.95
N ALA A 424 23.91 17.67 28.94
CA ALA A 424 24.50 16.40 29.38
C ALA A 424 24.39 16.19 30.90
N ASN A 425 23.94 15.00 31.32
CA ASN A 425 23.94 14.54 32.71
C ASN A 425 24.72 13.21 32.83
N GLY A 426 25.67 13.18 33.77
CA GLY A 426 26.44 11.97 34.12
C GLY A 426 26.37 11.66 35.62
N GLY A 427 26.14 10.39 35.97
CA GLY A 427 26.07 9.93 37.37
C GLY A 427 26.79 8.60 37.61
N GLY A 428 27.47 8.50 38.76
CA GLY A 428 28.13 7.27 39.24
C GLY A 428 27.24 6.43 40.17
N GLY A 429 27.44 5.10 40.16
CA GLY A 429 26.69 4.14 40.99
C GLY A 429 27.10 4.12 42.49
N THR A 430 26.31 3.41 43.31
CA THR A 430 26.25 3.55 44.79
C THR A 430 27.20 2.66 45.61
N SER A 431 28.31 2.14 45.08
CA SER A 431 29.18 1.27 45.89
C SER A 431 30.69 1.37 45.67
N ASP A 432 31.17 2.39 44.97
CA ASP A 432 32.60 2.76 44.93
C ASP A 432 32.74 4.20 44.40
N PRO A 433 33.88 4.90 44.62
CA PRO A 433 34.03 6.31 44.27
C PRO A 433 33.98 6.52 42.75
N GLY A 434 32.78 6.80 42.23
CA GLY A 434 32.54 7.09 40.82
C GLY A 434 32.49 8.59 40.56
N ASN A 435 33.30 9.05 39.60
CA ASN A 435 33.26 10.43 39.11
C ASN A 435 32.41 10.51 37.83
N GLY A 436 31.41 11.38 37.83
CA GLY A 436 30.61 11.71 36.65
C GLY A 436 31.12 12.98 35.97
N ASN A 437 31.29 12.92 34.64
CA ASN A 437 31.68 14.06 33.81
C ASN A 437 30.58 14.35 32.78
N GLY A 438 30.12 15.60 32.71
CA GLY A 438 29.22 16.09 31.68
C GLY A 438 29.91 17.20 30.88
N ASN A 439 29.98 17.05 29.56
CA ASN A 439 30.56 18.06 28.68
C ASN A 439 29.60 18.41 27.54
N ALA A 440 29.19 19.68 27.48
CA ALA A 440 28.14 20.10 26.56
C ALA A 440 28.28 21.56 26.09
N ASN A 441 27.66 21.90 24.95
CA ASN A 441 27.52 23.29 24.50
C ASN A 441 26.35 24.03 25.19
N GLY A 442 25.53 23.33 25.99
CA GLY A 442 24.43 23.85 26.83
C GLY A 442 24.67 23.69 28.33
N ASN A 443 23.69 23.19 29.11
CA ASN A 443 23.85 22.89 30.55
C ASN A 443 24.55 21.53 30.78
N ALA A 444 25.47 21.50 31.75
CA ALA A 444 26.17 20.28 32.17
C ALA A 444 26.07 20.07 33.69
N ASN A 445 25.68 18.87 34.11
CA ASN A 445 25.56 18.49 35.53
C ASN A 445 26.27 17.15 35.80
N GLY A 446 27.15 17.14 36.80
CA GLY A 446 27.87 15.94 37.25
C GLY A 446 27.64 15.68 38.74
N GLY A 447 27.33 14.42 39.11
CA GLY A 447 27.08 14.02 40.49
C GLY A 447 27.79 12.73 40.91
N GLY A 448 28.29 12.69 42.15
CA GLY A 448 28.87 11.51 42.81
C GLY A 448 27.85 10.70 43.63
N GLY A 449 28.14 9.42 43.86
CA GLY A 449 27.28 8.48 44.60
C GLY A 449 27.28 8.69 46.14
N ALA A 450 26.27 8.12 46.81
CA ALA A 450 25.87 8.44 48.19
C ALA A 450 26.72 7.83 49.34
N SER A 451 27.94 7.36 49.08
CA SER A 451 28.81 6.84 50.15
C SER A 451 30.27 7.16 49.83
N ASP A 452 30.79 8.21 50.51
CA ASP A 452 32.14 8.81 50.42
C ASP A 452 32.38 9.79 49.23
N PRO A 453 33.26 10.81 49.39
CA PRO A 453 33.17 12.07 48.66
C PRO A 453 33.67 11.93 47.22
N GLY A 454 32.75 11.62 46.31
CA GLY A 454 32.99 11.72 44.87
C GLY A 454 32.95 13.18 44.39
N ASN A 455 33.86 13.55 43.48
CA ASN A 455 33.87 14.86 42.84
C ASN A 455 33.18 14.79 41.48
N GLY A 456 32.03 15.46 41.35
CA GLY A 456 31.38 15.70 40.06
C GLY A 456 31.96 16.93 39.37
N ASN A 457 32.25 16.84 38.07
CA ASN A 457 32.76 17.98 37.30
C ASN A 457 31.88 18.20 36.05
N GLY A 458 31.34 19.42 35.92
CA GLY A 458 30.50 19.81 34.79
C GLY A 458 31.22 20.88 33.97
N ASN A 459 31.37 20.67 32.67
CA ASN A 459 31.98 21.65 31.77
C ASN A 459 31.00 22.04 30.66
N ALA A 460 30.66 23.32 30.59
CA ALA A 460 29.69 23.86 29.63
C ALA A 460 30.38 24.95 28.80
N ASN A 461 30.33 24.86 27.46
CA ASN A 461 30.90 25.88 26.58
C ASN A 461 29.91 26.29 25.49
N GLY A 462 29.02 27.24 25.83
CA GLY A 462 27.96 27.73 24.95
C GLY A 462 27.85 29.25 24.96
N ASN A 463 27.58 29.84 23.80
CA ASN A 463 27.47 31.30 23.62
C ASN A 463 26.13 31.90 24.10
N GLY A 464 25.49 31.28 25.10
CA GLY A 464 24.25 31.74 25.73
C GLY A 464 23.96 30.95 27.02
N ASN A 465 23.76 31.66 28.14
CA ASN A 465 23.31 31.23 29.49
C ASN A 465 23.36 29.72 29.83
N GLY A 466 24.50 29.05 29.62
CA GLY A 466 24.76 27.72 30.17
C GLY A 466 25.16 27.83 31.64
N ASN A 467 24.58 26.99 32.49
CA ASN A 467 24.86 26.88 33.92
C ASN A 467 25.47 25.50 34.20
N ALA A 468 26.59 25.46 34.90
CA ALA A 468 27.29 24.23 35.29
C ALA A 468 27.20 24.04 36.80
N ASN A 469 26.77 22.86 37.25
CA ASN A 469 26.70 22.54 38.68
C ASN A 469 27.35 21.18 38.95
N GLY A 470 28.34 21.19 39.84
CA GLY A 470 28.96 19.97 40.39
C GLY A 470 28.56 19.86 41.85
N ASN A 471 27.89 18.77 42.22
CA ASN A 471 27.63 18.46 43.63
C ASN A 471 28.46 17.25 44.04
N GLY A 472 29.41 17.48 44.94
CA GLY A 472 29.99 16.46 45.81
C GLY A 472 29.34 16.57 47.17
N ASN A 473 28.96 15.44 47.77
CA ASN A 473 28.66 15.36 49.20
C ASN A 473 29.86 14.79 49.93
#